data_AF-A0AAD5QN11-F1
#
_entry.id   AF-A0AAD5QN11-F1
#
_cell.length_a   1.000
_cell.length_b   1.000
_cell.length_c   1.000
_cell.angle_alpha   90.00
_cell.angle_beta   90.00
_cell.angle_gamma   90.00
#
_symmetry.space_group_name_H-M   'P 1'
#
loop_
_entity.id
_entity.type
_entity.pdbx_description
1 polymer ?
#
loop_
_entity_poly.entity_id
_entity_poly.type
_entity_poly.pdbx_seq_one_letter_code
_entity_poly.pdbx_strand_id
1 'polypeptide(L)'
;MTPLAYLGVTFSRELPPLDMLTSIKASVWSRGSQLRVESMMFRLAHTQHYFLPSVTPSQRVKMQAPEQLQLIMEPLSAVYFDPVIVLDFQSLYPSMAIAYNYCFSTLFGKVSELESMHRDNEDVMEIGAIKYRAPKSVLVDCANKKNLHCSPLSAAFVTRTQRDGVLPTLLREVIGARIMVKNSMKHATGKRLKRILDARQLALKLIANVTYGYTSANFSGRMPCVEVADAILGKGREALERAISRVNKGDYNGARVIYGDTDSMFRARTGR
;
A
#
# COMPACT_ATOMS: atom_id res chain seq x y z
N MET A 1 8.96 -10.64 29.16
CA MET A 1 9.81 -10.14 28.05
C MET A 1 10.22 -11.35 27.21
N THR A 2 9.41 -11.67 26.20
CA THR A 2 9.61 -12.82 25.32
C THR A 2 10.30 -12.36 24.03
N PRO A 3 11.30 -13.08 23.51
CA PRO A 3 12.01 -12.69 22.30
C PRO A 3 11.16 -12.98 21.06
N LEU A 4 11.14 -12.03 20.11
CA LEU A 4 10.58 -12.21 18.77
C LEU A 4 11.36 -13.30 18.01
N ALA A 5 10.88 -14.53 18.09
CA ALA A 5 11.23 -15.63 17.19
C ALA A 5 10.04 -15.90 16.26
N TYR A 6 9.70 -14.94 15.40
CA TYR A 6 8.59 -15.04 14.45
C TYR A 6 9.16 -14.86 13.04
N LEU A 7 9.01 -15.88 12.20
CA LEU A 7 9.87 -16.27 11.06
C LEU A 7 11.10 -17.03 11.55
N GLY A 8 11.15 -18.33 11.30
CA GLY A 8 12.33 -19.19 11.50
C GLY A 8 13.50 -18.85 10.58
N VAL A 9 13.92 -17.59 10.60
CA VAL A 9 15.15 -17.08 10.02
C VAL A 9 15.92 -16.51 11.20
N THR A 10 16.79 -17.31 11.80
CA THR A 10 17.89 -16.80 12.60
C THR A 10 18.64 -15.80 11.72
N PHE A 11 18.47 -14.51 11.98
CA PHE A 11 19.23 -13.45 11.30
C PHE A 11 20.69 -13.53 11.78
N SER A 12 21.44 -14.48 11.22
CA SER A 12 22.88 -14.34 11.06
C SER A 12 23.14 -13.05 10.29
N ARG A 13 24.31 -12.43 10.50
CA ARG A 13 24.75 -11.10 10.02
C ARG A 13 24.62 -10.82 8.51
N GLU A 14 24.05 -11.72 7.72
CA GLU A 14 23.79 -11.59 6.29
C GLU A 14 22.27 -11.64 6.00
N LEU A 15 21.72 -10.53 5.51
CA LEU A 15 20.36 -10.50 4.97
C LEU A 15 20.23 -11.51 3.81
N PRO A 16 19.20 -12.38 3.83
CA PRO A 16 19.06 -13.45 2.86
C PRO A 16 18.76 -12.93 1.44
N PRO A 17 19.10 -13.71 0.40
CA PRO A 17 18.85 -13.34 -1.00
C PRO A 17 17.34 -13.33 -1.34
N LEU A 18 16.98 -12.61 -2.42
CA LEU A 18 15.58 -12.30 -2.78
C LEU A 18 14.71 -13.55 -3.00
N ASP A 19 15.32 -14.62 -3.49
CA ASP A 19 14.73 -15.95 -3.68
C ASP A 19 14.37 -16.63 -2.36
N MET A 20 15.06 -16.31 -1.27
CA MET A 20 14.71 -16.80 0.07
C MET A 20 13.56 -15.98 0.67
N LEU A 21 13.51 -14.68 0.38
CA LEU A 21 12.39 -13.80 0.76
C LEU A 21 11.09 -14.16 0.03
N THR A 22 11.16 -14.53 -1.25
CA THR A 22 10.01 -15.02 -2.02
C THR A 22 9.81 -16.53 -1.86
N SER A 23 10.84 -17.27 -1.44
CA SER A 23 10.92 -18.75 -1.39
C SER A 23 10.64 -19.45 -2.71
N ILE A 24 10.90 -18.78 -3.85
CA ILE A 24 10.77 -19.39 -5.18
C ILE A 24 12.03 -19.11 -5.98
N LYS A 25 12.78 -20.15 -6.38
CA LYS A 25 14.11 -20.02 -6.98
C LYS A 25 14.09 -19.81 -8.50
N ALA A 26 13.51 -20.75 -9.26
CA ALA A 26 13.47 -20.66 -10.73
C ALA A 26 12.49 -19.59 -11.24
N SER A 27 11.41 -19.33 -10.49
CA SER A 27 10.36 -18.41 -10.91
C SER A 27 10.72 -16.94 -10.78
N VAL A 28 11.83 -16.58 -10.11
CA VAL A 28 12.27 -15.18 -10.03
C VAL A 28 12.53 -14.63 -11.42
N TRP A 29 13.13 -15.44 -12.30
CA TRP A 29 13.47 -15.05 -13.65
C TRP A 29 12.32 -15.24 -14.65
N SER A 30 11.54 -16.31 -14.50
CA SER A 30 10.54 -16.71 -15.50
C SER A 30 9.11 -16.22 -15.22
N ARG A 31 8.80 -15.72 -14.01
CA ARG A 31 7.44 -15.34 -13.63
C ARG A 31 7.33 -13.87 -13.21
N GLY A 32 6.16 -13.31 -13.49
CA GLY A 32 5.82 -11.92 -13.21
C GLY A 32 5.78 -11.57 -11.72
N SER A 33 5.73 -10.27 -11.47
CA SER A 33 5.82 -9.66 -10.15
C SER A 33 4.66 -10.06 -9.20
N GLN A 34 3.48 -10.31 -9.75
CA GLN A 34 2.30 -10.77 -8.98
C GLN A 34 2.55 -12.07 -8.20
N LEU A 35 3.26 -13.04 -8.79
CA LEU A 35 3.54 -14.32 -8.12
C LEU A 35 4.38 -14.13 -6.86
N ARG A 36 5.29 -13.13 -6.86
CA ARG A 36 6.16 -12.84 -5.73
C ARG A 36 5.36 -12.30 -4.54
N VAL A 37 4.45 -11.35 -4.81
CA VAL A 37 3.55 -10.78 -3.79
C VAL A 37 2.60 -11.85 -3.28
N GLU A 38 1.98 -12.60 -4.18
CA GLU A 38 1.04 -13.67 -3.84
C GLU A 38 1.68 -14.73 -2.94
N SER A 39 2.91 -15.17 -3.23
CA SER A 39 3.62 -16.14 -2.40
C SER A 39 3.91 -15.62 -0.98
N MET A 40 4.31 -14.35 -0.87
CA MET A 40 4.53 -13.71 0.44
C MET A 40 3.23 -13.53 1.22
N MET A 41 2.18 -13.05 0.56
CA MET A 41 0.84 -12.89 1.12
C MET A 41 0.27 -14.22 1.59
N PHE A 42 0.39 -15.28 0.78
CA PHE A 42 -0.12 -16.61 1.11
C PHE A 42 0.57 -17.18 2.36
N ARG A 43 1.90 -17.06 2.47
CA ARG A 43 2.62 -17.49 3.68
C ARG A 43 2.14 -16.76 4.92
N LEU A 44 2.00 -15.43 4.83
CA LEU A 44 1.56 -14.61 5.96
C LEU A 44 0.09 -14.82 6.32
N ALA A 45 -0.77 -15.05 5.33
CA ALA A 45 -2.17 -15.39 5.54
C ALA A 45 -2.31 -16.75 6.22
N HIS A 46 -1.51 -17.73 5.80
CA HIS A 46 -1.51 -19.07 6.39
C HIS A 46 -1.12 -19.05 7.88
N THR A 47 -0.14 -18.22 8.29
CA THR A 47 0.20 -18.08 9.72
C THR A 47 -0.89 -17.42 10.55
N GLN A 48 -1.83 -16.72 9.91
CA GLN A 48 -2.97 -16.06 10.55
C GLN A 48 -4.29 -16.81 10.31
N HIS A 49 -4.24 -18.04 9.79
CA HIS A 49 -5.40 -18.88 9.49
C HIS A 49 -6.40 -18.26 8.49
N TYR A 50 -5.91 -17.46 7.54
CA TYR A 50 -6.72 -16.95 6.43
C TYR A 50 -6.64 -17.85 5.20
N PHE A 51 -7.73 -17.88 4.45
CA PHE A 51 -7.80 -18.46 3.11
C PHE A 51 -7.79 -17.33 2.08
N LEU A 52 -6.99 -17.49 1.01
CA LEU A 52 -7.00 -16.55 -0.11
C LEU A 52 -8.05 -17.00 -1.14
N PRO A 53 -9.03 -16.14 -1.50
CA PRO A 53 -9.97 -16.46 -2.55
C PRO A 53 -9.28 -16.50 -3.92
N SER A 54 -9.71 -17.44 -4.77
CA SER A 54 -9.30 -17.51 -6.17
C SER A 54 -10.35 -16.82 -7.05
N VAL A 55 -10.01 -15.68 -7.64
CA VAL A 55 -10.93 -14.92 -8.51
C VAL A 55 -10.85 -15.43 -9.94
N THR A 56 -11.99 -15.87 -10.49
CA THR A 56 -12.09 -16.30 -11.89
C THR A 56 -12.09 -15.09 -12.84
N PRO A 57 -11.66 -15.24 -14.11
CA PRO A 57 -11.75 -14.16 -15.09
C PRO A 57 -13.17 -13.59 -15.26
N SER A 58 -14.20 -14.45 -15.22
CA SER A 58 -15.60 -14.03 -15.35
C SER A 58 -16.08 -13.19 -14.16
N GLN A 59 -15.61 -13.47 -12.93
CA GLN A 59 -15.88 -12.61 -11.77
C GLN A 59 -15.15 -11.28 -11.89
N ARG A 60 -13.89 -11.30 -12.35
CA ARG A 60 -13.06 -10.11 -12.51
C ARG A 60 -13.67 -9.07 -13.47
N VAL A 61 -14.24 -9.54 -14.59
CA VAL A 61 -14.89 -8.67 -15.59
C VAL A 61 -16.14 -7.97 -15.02
N LYS A 62 -16.77 -8.55 -14.00
CA LYS A 62 -17.97 -7.98 -13.36
C LYS A 62 -17.65 -6.98 -12.25
N MET A 63 -16.38 -6.85 -11.87
CA MET A 63 -15.96 -5.92 -10.81
C MET A 63 -16.26 -4.48 -11.20
N GLN A 64 -16.49 -3.64 -10.18
CA GLN A 64 -16.56 -2.21 -10.37
C GLN A 64 -15.24 -1.66 -10.92
N ALA A 65 -15.34 -0.63 -11.76
CA ALA A 65 -14.18 0.10 -12.24
C ALA A 65 -13.57 0.93 -11.09
N PRO A 66 -12.23 1.14 -11.07
CA PRO A 66 -11.61 2.08 -10.15
C PRO A 66 -12.19 3.48 -10.30
N GLU A 67 -12.51 4.10 -9.17
CA GLU A 67 -13.06 5.46 -9.15
C GLU A 67 -11.97 6.50 -8.97
N GLN A 68 -10.87 6.15 -8.31
CA GLN A 68 -9.82 7.10 -7.98
C GLN A 68 -8.71 7.12 -9.04
N LEU A 69 -8.32 8.33 -9.41
CA LEU A 69 -7.12 8.57 -10.21
C LEU A 69 -6.01 9.19 -9.36
N GLN A 70 -4.79 8.92 -9.78
CA GLN A 70 -3.60 9.49 -9.18
C GLN A 70 -3.51 11.00 -9.47
N LEU A 71 -3.01 11.79 -8.52
CA LEU A 71 -2.90 13.23 -8.70
C LEU A 71 -1.66 13.58 -9.54
N ILE A 72 -1.88 14.20 -10.69
CA ILE A 72 -0.85 14.85 -11.49
C ILE A 72 -1.27 16.30 -11.64
N MET A 73 -0.44 17.22 -11.15
CA MET A 73 -0.69 18.64 -11.30
C MET A 73 -0.25 19.11 -12.68
N GLU A 74 -0.96 20.09 -13.23
CA GLU A 74 -0.49 20.79 -14.41
C GLU A 74 0.78 21.59 -14.06
N PRO A 75 1.90 21.40 -14.80
CA PRO A 75 3.12 22.12 -14.51
C PRO A 75 2.99 23.59 -14.91
N LEU A 76 3.45 24.48 -14.03
CA LEU A 76 3.65 25.88 -14.37
C LEU A 76 4.88 26.01 -15.26
N SER A 77 4.63 25.94 -16.57
CA SER A 77 5.66 25.92 -17.61
C SER A 77 6.41 27.25 -17.67
N ALA A 78 7.66 27.23 -17.21
CA ALA A 78 8.57 28.36 -17.24
C ALA A 78 10.03 27.87 -17.13
N VAL A 79 10.98 28.75 -17.45
CA VAL A 79 12.39 28.52 -17.12
C VAL A 79 12.63 29.05 -15.70
N TYR A 80 13.02 28.15 -14.79
CA TYR A 80 13.34 28.51 -13.41
C TYR A 80 14.85 28.65 -13.26
N PHE A 81 15.32 29.89 -13.09
CA PHE A 81 16.73 30.18 -12.78
C PHE A 81 17.07 29.97 -11.31
N ASP A 82 16.08 30.19 -10.42
CA ASP A 82 16.18 29.90 -9.00
C ASP A 82 16.13 28.37 -8.73
N PRO A 83 16.78 27.87 -7.66
CA PRO A 83 16.74 26.45 -7.31
C PRO A 83 15.32 25.93 -7.05
N VAL A 84 14.94 24.87 -7.77
CA VAL A 84 13.69 24.12 -7.53
C VAL A 84 13.96 22.99 -6.55
N ILE A 85 13.19 22.96 -5.45
CA ILE A 85 13.28 21.90 -4.44
C ILE A 85 12.26 20.83 -4.79
N VAL A 86 12.74 19.59 -4.92
CA VAL A 86 11.89 18.41 -5.11
C VAL A 86 11.71 17.71 -3.78
N LEU A 87 10.47 17.58 -3.34
CA LEU A 87 10.08 16.81 -2.15
C LEU A 87 9.35 15.56 -2.63
N ASP A 88 9.74 14.41 -2.12
CA ASP A 88 9.20 13.10 -2.52
C ASP A 88 8.86 12.26 -1.29
N PHE A 89 7.70 11.61 -1.31
CA PHE A 89 7.31 10.67 -0.26
C PHE A 89 8.09 9.37 -0.40
N GLN A 90 8.73 8.92 0.67
CA GLN A 90 9.39 7.62 0.67
C GLN A 90 8.35 6.50 0.75
N SER A 91 7.94 5.97 -0.41
CA SER A 91 6.94 4.89 -0.52
C SER A 91 5.56 5.34 -0.04
N LEU A 92 4.94 6.29 -0.76
CA LEU A 92 3.63 6.86 -0.43
C LEU A 92 2.53 5.80 -0.22
N TYR A 93 2.21 5.01 -1.26
CA TYR A 93 1.11 4.04 -1.19
C TYR A 93 1.33 2.94 -0.14
N PRO A 94 2.51 2.31 -0.04
CA PRO A 94 2.78 1.39 1.06
C PRO A 94 2.58 2.01 2.44
N SER A 95 3.00 3.27 2.62
CA SER A 95 2.83 3.97 3.89
C SER A 95 1.36 4.24 4.22
N MET A 96 0.53 4.58 3.23
CA MET A 96 -0.91 4.76 3.43
C MET A 96 -1.60 3.45 3.82
N ALA A 97 -1.27 2.35 3.13
CA ALA A 97 -1.79 1.03 3.48
C ALA A 97 -1.45 0.64 4.93
N ILE A 98 -0.21 0.90 5.37
CA ILE A 98 0.24 0.63 6.74
C ILE A 98 -0.46 1.53 7.75
N ALA A 99 -0.48 2.85 7.51
CA ALA A 99 -0.96 3.84 8.48
C ALA A 99 -2.46 3.70 8.74
N TYR A 100 -3.24 3.45 7.70
CA TYR A 100 -4.71 3.33 7.79
C TYR A 100 -5.19 1.87 7.83
N ASN A 101 -4.27 0.90 7.91
CA ASN A 101 -4.61 -0.53 7.99
C ASN A 101 -5.49 -1.01 6.81
N TYR A 102 -5.24 -0.51 5.60
CA TYR A 102 -5.99 -0.92 4.40
C TYR A 102 -5.54 -2.31 3.94
N CYS A 103 -6.47 -3.26 3.96
CA CYS A 103 -6.22 -4.64 3.61
C CYS A 103 -7.52 -5.34 3.19
N PHE A 104 -7.40 -6.41 2.41
CA PHE A 104 -8.48 -7.36 2.15
C PHE A 104 -9.14 -7.88 3.44
N SER A 105 -8.34 -8.23 4.46
CA SER A 105 -8.84 -8.82 5.71
C SER A 105 -9.45 -7.81 6.69
N THR A 106 -9.33 -6.51 6.41
CA THR A 106 -9.86 -5.43 7.27
C THR A 106 -10.99 -4.66 6.59
N LEU A 107 -11.31 -4.95 5.32
CA LEU A 107 -12.38 -4.32 4.57
C LEU A 107 -13.75 -4.91 4.94
N PHE A 108 -14.73 -4.03 5.17
CA PHE A 108 -16.15 -4.35 5.37
C PHE A 108 -17.03 -3.97 4.17
N GLY A 109 -16.49 -3.40 3.10
CA GLY A 109 -17.26 -2.94 1.94
C GLY A 109 -17.60 -1.45 1.99
N LYS A 110 -18.32 -0.97 0.97
CA LYS A 110 -18.72 0.45 0.87
C LYS A 110 -19.87 0.76 1.82
N VAL A 111 -19.89 1.97 2.37
CA VAL A 111 -20.97 2.46 3.25
C VAL A 111 -22.33 2.39 2.54
N SER A 112 -22.38 2.69 1.24
CA SER A 112 -23.61 2.54 0.44
C SER A 112 -24.14 1.10 0.39
N GLU A 113 -23.25 0.11 0.35
CA GLU A 113 -23.66 -1.30 0.36
C GLU A 113 -24.13 -1.72 1.76
N LEU A 114 -23.46 -1.23 2.81
CA LEU A 114 -23.89 -1.44 4.20
C LEU A 114 -25.30 -0.86 4.45
N GLU A 115 -25.61 0.28 3.85
CA GLU A 115 -26.95 0.88 3.90
C GLU A 115 -27.99 0.05 3.15
N SER A 116 -27.65 -0.45 1.95
CA SER A 116 -28.53 -1.34 1.18
C SER A 116 -28.83 -2.64 1.91
N MET A 117 -27.83 -3.25 2.57
CA MET A 117 -28.05 -4.45 3.41
C MET A 117 -29.08 -4.23 4.52
N HIS A 118 -29.09 -3.03 5.12
CA HIS A 118 -30.05 -2.69 6.16
C HIS A 118 -31.46 -2.52 5.58
N ARG A 119 -31.56 -1.85 4.43
CA ARG A 119 -32.82 -1.56 3.74
C ARG A 119 -33.49 -2.81 3.18
N ASP A 120 -32.72 -3.64 2.48
CA ASP A 120 -33.23 -4.79 1.73
C ASP A 120 -33.28 -6.07 2.60
N ASN A 121 -32.79 -5.98 3.83
CA ASN A 121 -32.62 -7.08 4.78
C ASN A 121 -31.79 -8.26 4.23
N GLU A 122 -30.96 -8.00 3.22
CA GLU A 122 -30.01 -8.95 2.63
C GLU A 122 -28.65 -8.84 3.35
N ASP A 123 -28.09 -9.98 3.73
CA ASP A 123 -26.80 -10.03 4.45
C ASP A 123 -25.60 -10.19 3.49
N VAL A 124 -25.79 -9.98 2.18
CA VAL A 124 -24.78 -10.21 1.15
C VAL A 124 -24.18 -8.90 0.69
N MET A 125 -22.85 -8.86 0.64
CA MET A 125 -22.07 -7.72 0.14
C MET A 125 -21.08 -8.17 -0.92
N GLU A 126 -20.67 -7.24 -1.78
CA GLU A 126 -19.66 -7.49 -2.80
C GLU A 126 -18.38 -6.75 -2.41
N ILE A 127 -17.27 -7.47 -2.29
CA ILE A 127 -15.95 -6.89 -2.09
C ILE A 127 -15.09 -7.34 -3.25
N GLY A 128 -14.63 -6.39 -4.06
CA GLY A 128 -13.87 -6.68 -5.26
C GLY A 128 -14.66 -7.60 -6.19
N ALA A 129 -14.21 -8.86 -6.31
CA ALA A 129 -14.84 -9.87 -7.16
C ALA A 129 -15.58 -10.97 -6.38
N ILE A 130 -15.62 -10.87 -5.05
CA ILE A 130 -16.21 -11.90 -4.18
C ILE A 130 -17.47 -11.37 -3.51
N LYS A 131 -18.46 -12.25 -3.39
CA LYS A 131 -19.64 -12.01 -2.56
C LYS A 131 -19.43 -12.69 -1.23
N TYR A 132 -19.68 -11.96 -0.15
CA TYR A 132 -19.55 -12.50 1.20
C TYR A 132 -20.78 -12.14 2.03
N ARG A 133 -21.09 -13.00 3.00
CA ARG A 133 -22.18 -12.76 3.94
C ARG A 133 -21.60 -12.14 5.21
N ALA A 134 -21.95 -10.89 5.49
CA ALA A 134 -21.45 -10.17 6.64
C ALA A 134 -22.42 -10.33 7.84
N PRO A 135 -21.98 -10.83 9.00
CA PRO A 135 -22.83 -10.84 10.19
C PRO A 135 -23.08 -9.40 10.69
N LYS A 136 -24.34 -8.94 10.60
CA LYS A 136 -24.78 -7.60 11.04
C LYS A 136 -24.38 -7.28 12.49
N SER A 137 -24.42 -8.28 13.38
CA SER A 137 -24.03 -8.13 14.79
C SER A 137 -22.58 -7.68 14.94
N VAL A 138 -21.66 -8.26 14.16
CA VAL A 138 -20.23 -7.92 14.23
C VAL A 138 -19.99 -6.49 13.75
N LEU A 139 -20.71 -6.04 12.72
CA LEU A 139 -20.63 -4.67 12.23
C LEU A 139 -21.08 -3.67 13.31
N VAL A 140 -22.24 -3.92 13.92
CA VAL A 140 -22.79 -3.07 14.99
C VAL A 140 -21.85 -3.03 16.19
N ASP A 141 -21.28 -4.17 16.58
CA ASP A 141 -20.29 -4.24 17.66
C ASP A 141 -19.02 -3.43 17.34
N CYS A 142 -18.52 -3.52 16.11
CA CYS A 142 -17.34 -2.77 15.69
C CYS A 142 -17.62 -1.27 15.63
N ALA A 143 -18.81 -0.87 15.19
CA ALA A 143 -19.25 0.52 15.16
C ALA A 143 -19.39 1.09 16.59
N ASN A 144 -20.06 0.38 17.48
CA ASN A 144 -20.25 0.78 18.89
C ASN A 144 -18.91 0.92 19.62
N LYS A 145 -17.95 0.03 19.35
CA LYS A 145 -16.60 0.07 19.92
C LYS A 145 -15.67 1.09 19.26
N LYS A 146 -16.15 1.86 18.27
CA LYS A 146 -15.35 2.81 17.46
C LYS A 146 -14.13 2.15 16.80
N ASN A 147 -14.27 0.87 16.42
CA ASN A 147 -13.23 0.07 15.80
C ASN A 147 -13.28 0.13 14.26
N LEU A 148 -14.03 1.08 13.68
CA LEU A 148 -14.18 1.28 12.24
C LEU A 148 -13.72 2.67 11.84
N HIS A 149 -13.18 2.78 10.63
CA HIS A 149 -12.94 4.05 9.95
C HIS A 149 -13.29 3.92 8.46
N CYS A 150 -13.45 5.06 7.78
CA CYS A 150 -13.78 5.09 6.35
C CYS A 150 -12.62 5.65 5.53
N SER A 151 -12.44 5.10 4.33
CA SER A 151 -11.57 5.67 3.31
C SER A 151 -12.21 6.93 2.67
N PRO A 152 -11.45 7.70 1.87
CA PRO A 152 -11.99 8.88 1.17
C PRO A 152 -13.14 8.56 0.19
N LEU A 153 -13.23 7.31 -0.28
CA LEU A 153 -14.31 6.81 -1.14
C LEU A 153 -15.30 5.94 -0.38
N SER A 154 -15.50 6.23 0.91
CA SER A 154 -16.53 5.61 1.75
C SER A 154 -16.47 4.08 1.85
N ALA A 155 -15.28 3.48 1.67
CA ALA A 155 -15.08 2.07 2.02
C ALA A 155 -14.74 1.97 3.50
N ALA A 156 -15.46 1.11 4.23
CA ALA A 156 -15.31 0.92 5.67
C ALA A 156 -14.23 -0.12 5.97
N PHE A 157 -13.32 0.23 6.88
CA PHE A 157 -12.22 -0.64 7.31
C PHE A 157 -12.15 -0.75 8.82
N VAL A 158 -11.66 -1.89 9.28
CA VAL A 158 -11.38 -2.17 10.68
C VAL A 158 -10.08 -1.54 11.12
N THR A 159 -10.12 -0.92 12.30
CA THR A 159 -8.94 -0.39 12.98
C THR A 159 -7.93 -1.47 13.35
N ARG A 160 -6.66 -1.07 13.45
CA ARG A 160 -5.57 -2.00 13.79
C ARG A 160 -5.73 -2.67 15.15
N THR A 161 -6.39 -2.00 16.11
CA THR A 161 -6.68 -2.53 17.45
C THR A 161 -7.56 -3.76 17.41
N GLN A 162 -8.52 -3.80 16.47
CA GLN A 162 -9.43 -4.92 16.30
C GLN A 162 -8.83 -6.02 15.42
N ARG A 163 -8.08 -5.66 14.37
CA ARG A 163 -7.40 -6.62 13.49
C ARG A 163 -6.24 -5.95 12.75
N ASP A 164 -5.05 -6.53 12.84
CA ASP A 164 -3.92 -6.09 12.02
C ASP A 164 -3.99 -6.75 10.63
N GLY A 165 -3.97 -5.95 9.57
CA GLY A 165 -4.13 -6.44 8.21
C GLY A 165 -2.93 -7.24 7.72
N VAL A 166 -3.17 -8.25 6.88
CA VAL A 166 -2.12 -9.07 6.25
C VAL A 166 -1.22 -8.21 5.35
N LEU A 167 -1.83 -7.37 4.50
CA LEU A 167 -1.15 -6.48 3.56
C LEU A 167 -0.30 -5.40 4.28
N PRO A 168 -0.83 -4.65 5.26
CA PRO A 168 -0.04 -3.76 6.12
C PRO A 168 1.14 -4.47 6.80
N THR A 169 0.93 -5.70 7.29
CA THR A 169 1.98 -6.48 7.95
C THR A 169 3.10 -6.83 6.97
N LEU A 170 2.77 -7.35 5.78
CA LEU A 170 3.75 -7.64 4.74
C LEU A 170 4.55 -6.38 4.35
N LEU A 171 3.86 -5.26 4.14
CA LEU A 171 4.50 -4.00 3.75
C LEU A 171 5.44 -3.47 4.84
N ARG A 172 5.08 -3.60 6.13
CA ARG A 172 5.99 -3.23 7.24
C ARG A 172 7.27 -4.04 7.23
N GLU A 173 7.19 -5.35 7.01
CA GLU A 173 8.37 -6.22 6.91
C GLU A 173 9.27 -5.82 5.72
N VAL A 174 8.66 -5.61 4.54
CA VAL A 174 9.40 -5.23 3.32
C VAL A 174 10.07 -3.85 3.47
N ILE A 175 9.35 -2.86 4.00
CA ILE A 175 9.89 -1.50 4.22
C ILE A 175 10.95 -1.53 5.34
N GLY A 176 10.72 -2.27 6.42
CA GLY A 176 11.68 -2.45 7.50
C GLY A 176 12.99 -3.04 7.00
N ALA A 177 12.92 -4.13 6.22
CA ALA A 177 14.08 -4.71 5.54
C ALA A 177 14.80 -3.69 4.64
N ARG A 178 14.04 -2.88 3.90
CA ARG A 178 14.62 -1.84 3.04
C ARG A 178 15.35 -0.77 3.83
N ILE A 179 14.80 -0.31 4.95
CA ILE A 179 15.43 0.66 5.83
C ILE A 179 16.75 0.10 6.40
N MET A 180 16.75 -1.17 6.83
CA MET A 180 17.96 -1.85 7.30
C MET A 180 19.04 -1.88 6.21
N VAL A 181 18.69 -2.31 4.98
CA VAL A 181 19.64 -2.34 3.85
C VAL A 181 20.18 -0.93 3.54
N LYS A 182 19.33 0.09 3.49
CA LYS A 182 19.76 1.48 3.27
C LYS A 182 20.70 2.00 4.37
N ASN A 183 20.49 1.59 5.62
CA ASN A 183 21.38 1.95 6.72
C ASN A 183 22.73 1.22 6.59
N SER A 184 22.72 -0.07 6.27
CA SER A 184 23.96 -0.81 5.99
C SER A 184 24.75 -0.23 4.81
N MET A 185 24.07 0.32 3.78
CA MET A 185 24.73 0.99 2.64
C MET A 185 25.57 2.20 3.06
N LYS A 186 25.12 2.97 4.07
CA LYS A 186 25.84 4.16 4.54
C LYS A 186 27.20 3.81 5.16
N HIS A 187 27.31 2.61 5.73
CA HIS A 187 28.53 2.14 6.40
C HIS A 187 29.38 1.22 5.51
N ALA A 188 28.87 0.82 4.33
CA ALA A 188 29.63 0.03 3.38
C ALA A 188 30.76 0.88 2.78
N THR A 189 32.00 0.39 2.84
CA THR A 189 33.18 1.08 2.28
C THR A 189 33.44 0.68 0.82
N GLY A 190 33.28 -0.61 0.48
CA GLY A 190 33.60 -1.14 -0.84
C GLY A 190 32.56 -0.85 -1.94
N LYS A 191 33.03 -0.44 -3.13
CA LYS A 191 32.18 -0.19 -4.32
C LYS A 191 31.34 -1.41 -4.72
N ARG A 192 31.90 -2.63 -4.61
CA ARG A 192 31.16 -3.88 -4.88
C ARG A 192 30.00 -4.07 -3.91
N LEU A 193 30.26 -3.92 -2.61
CA LEU A 193 29.24 -4.09 -1.57
C LEU A 193 28.14 -3.02 -1.69
N LYS A 194 28.50 -1.75 -1.92
CA LYS A 194 27.53 -0.68 -2.18
C LYS A 194 26.59 -1.01 -3.35
N ARG A 195 27.12 -1.51 -4.47
CA ARG A 195 26.29 -1.94 -5.62
C ARG A 195 25.33 -3.08 -5.26
N ILE A 196 25.79 -4.07 -4.51
CA ILE A 196 24.95 -5.21 -4.09
C ILE A 196 23.81 -4.72 -3.19
N LEU A 197 24.13 -3.88 -2.20
CA LEU A 197 23.13 -3.35 -1.28
C LEU A 197 22.15 -2.39 -1.97
N ASP A 198 22.61 -1.61 -2.95
CA ASP A 198 21.74 -0.76 -3.77
C ASP A 198 20.76 -1.61 -4.59
N ALA A 199 21.24 -2.66 -5.26
CA ALA A 199 20.38 -3.60 -5.96
C ALA A 199 19.33 -4.24 -5.02
N ARG A 200 19.73 -4.57 -3.78
CA ARG A 200 18.81 -5.11 -2.75
C ARG A 200 17.74 -4.10 -2.34
N GLN A 201 18.09 -2.84 -2.06
CA GLN A 201 17.07 -1.84 -1.68
C GLN A 201 16.11 -1.51 -2.83
N LEU A 202 16.59 -1.52 -4.08
CA LEU A 202 15.76 -1.36 -5.27
C LEU A 202 14.78 -2.53 -5.44
N ALA A 203 15.23 -3.77 -5.22
CA ALA A 203 14.36 -4.94 -5.26
C ALA A 203 13.25 -4.88 -4.20
N LEU A 204 13.58 -4.45 -2.98
CA LEU A 204 12.59 -4.25 -1.92
C LEU A 204 11.63 -3.10 -2.23
N LYS A 205 12.11 -1.99 -2.82
CA LYS A 205 11.26 -0.90 -3.33
C LYS A 205 10.26 -1.44 -4.36
N LEU A 206 10.73 -2.24 -5.30
CA LEU A 206 9.88 -2.85 -6.33
C LEU A 206 8.81 -3.74 -5.71
N ILE A 207 9.16 -4.62 -4.75
CA ILE A 207 8.18 -5.48 -4.07
C ILE A 207 7.11 -4.64 -3.38
N ALA A 208 7.48 -3.58 -2.65
CA ALA A 208 6.53 -2.71 -1.98
C ALA A 208 5.56 -2.05 -2.98
N ASN A 209 6.07 -1.54 -4.10
CA ASN A 209 5.24 -0.90 -5.13
C ASN A 209 4.31 -1.89 -5.85
N VAL A 210 4.82 -3.08 -6.20
CA VAL A 210 4.02 -4.15 -6.82
C VAL A 210 2.95 -4.68 -5.85
N THR A 211 3.20 -4.64 -4.54
CA THR A 211 2.23 -5.10 -3.53
C THR A 211 0.95 -4.28 -3.57
N TYR A 212 1.05 -2.95 -3.76
CA TYR A 212 -0.11 -2.11 -4.10
C TYR A 212 -0.67 -2.47 -5.49
N GLY A 213 0.18 -2.59 -6.51
CA GLY A 213 -0.27 -2.96 -7.87
C GLY A 213 -1.02 -4.31 -7.95
N TYR A 214 -0.81 -5.20 -6.97
CA TYR A 214 -1.54 -6.46 -6.86
C TYR A 214 -3.02 -6.24 -6.48
N THR A 215 -3.33 -5.25 -5.64
CA THR A 215 -4.71 -4.92 -5.26
C THR A 215 -5.46 -4.26 -6.43
N SER A 216 -4.76 -3.48 -7.27
CA SER A 216 -5.34 -2.72 -8.38
C SER A 216 -5.35 -3.46 -9.73
N ALA A 217 -4.97 -4.75 -9.77
CA ALA A 217 -4.77 -5.50 -11.01
C ALA A 217 -6.10 -6.01 -11.63
N ASN A 218 -6.97 -5.10 -12.05
CA ASN A 218 -8.32 -5.47 -12.54
C ASN A 218 -8.35 -6.21 -13.88
N PHE A 219 -7.29 -6.15 -14.69
CA PHE A 219 -7.24 -6.88 -15.97
C PHE A 219 -6.73 -8.32 -15.81
N SER A 220 -5.60 -8.51 -15.12
CA SER A 220 -4.88 -9.79 -15.05
C SER A 220 -4.63 -10.31 -13.62
N GLY A 221 -5.11 -9.61 -12.60
CA GLY A 221 -4.84 -9.92 -11.19
C GLY A 221 -5.55 -11.18 -10.69
N ARG A 222 -4.90 -11.91 -9.78
CA ARG A 222 -5.48 -13.13 -9.19
C ARG A 222 -6.43 -12.86 -8.01
N MET A 223 -6.23 -11.74 -7.32
CA MET A 223 -7.08 -11.29 -6.20
C MET A 223 -7.18 -9.76 -6.18
N PRO A 224 -7.74 -9.13 -7.23
CA PRO A 224 -7.93 -7.68 -7.26
C PRO A 224 -9.05 -7.26 -6.30
N CYS A 225 -8.91 -6.07 -5.72
CA CYS A 225 -9.90 -5.45 -4.84
C CYS A 225 -9.81 -3.93 -5.03
N VAL A 226 -10.79 -3.40 -5.76
CA VAL A 226 -10.83 -2.00 -6.17
C VAL A 226 -10.93 -1.09 -4.95
N GLU A 227 -11.73 -1.47 -3.96
CA GLU A 227 -11.98 -0.72 -2.74
C GLU A 227 -10.69 -0.50 -1.93
N VAL A 228 -9.83 -1.51 -1.85
CA VAL A 228 -8.51 -1.39 -1.20
C VAL A 228 -7.59 -0.49 -2.02
N ALA A 229 -7.54 -0.67 -3.33
CA ALA A 229 -6.70 0.13 -4.22
C ALA A 229 -7.10 1.62 -4.16
N ASP A 230 -8.38 1.91 -4.29
CA ASP A 230 -8.98 3.24 -4.26
C ASP A 230 -8.82 3.90 -2.88
N ALA A 231 -8.93 3.13 -1.78
CA ALA A 231 -8.67 3.66 -0.44
C ALA A 231 -7.20 4.12 -0.28
N ILE A 232 -6.25 3.30 -0.73
CA ILE A 232 -4.81 3.62 -0.68
C ILE A 232 -4.50 4.84 -1.54
N LEU A 233 -4.99 4.84 -2.78
CA LEU A 233 -4.77 5.92 -3.74
C LEU A 233 -5.42 7.23 -3.28
N GLY A 234 -6.65 7.14 -2.77
CA GLY A 234 -7.41 8.25 -2.22
C GLY A 234 -6.69 8.94 -1.07
N LYS A 235 -6.19 8.16 -0.09
CA LYS A 235 -5.40 8.74 1.01
C LYS A 235 -4.04 9.27 0.56
N GLY A 236 -3.42 8.66 -0.44
CA GLY A 236 -2.19 9.18 -1.06
C GLY A 236 -2.41 10.57 -1.65
N ARG A 237 -3.49 10.73 -2.43
CA ARG A 237 -3.89 12.02 -2.99
C ARG A 237 -4.20 13.06 -1.91
N GLU A 238 -5.01 12.71 -0.90
CA GLU A 238 -5.33 13.62 0.21
C GLU A 238 -4.05 14.06 0.97
N ALA A 239 -3.06 13.18 1.13
CA ALA A 239 -1.79 13.52 1.74
C ALA A 239 -0.99 14.52 0.90
N LEU A 240 -0.92 14.32 -0.42
CA LEU A 240 -0.23 15.22 -1.34
C LEU A 240 -0.93 16.59 -1.42
N GLU A 241 -2.26 16.63 -1.54
CA GLU A 241 -3.05 17.86 -1.55
C GLU A 241 -2.87 18.67 -0.25
N ARG A 242 -2.83 18.00 0.91
CA ARG A 242 -2.53 18.65 2.18
C ARG A 242 -1.10 19.21 2.22
N ALA A 243 -0.12 18.48 1.70
CA ALA A 243 1.26 18.97 1.62
C ALA A 243 1.37 20.21 0.71
N ILE A 244 0.71 20.19 -0.44
CA ILE A 244 0.63 21.33 -1.38
C ILE A 244 -0.04 22.53 -0.73
N SER A 245 -1.21 22.33 -0.11
CA SER A 245 -1.95 23.38 0.60
C SER A 245 -1.09 24.02 1.68
N ARG A 246 -0.32 23.22 2.42
CA ARG A 246 0.59 23.70 3.46
C ARG A 246 1.71 24.56 2.90
N VAL A 247 2.33 24.16 1.77
CA VAL A 247 3.36 24.97 1.11
C VAL A 247 2.78 26.29 0.61
N ASN A 248 1.64 26.25 -0.08
CA ASN A 248 1.02 27.45 -0.67
C ASN A 248 0.46 28.43 0.38
N LYS A 249 0.14 27.97 1.61
CA LYS A 249 -0.29 28.83 2.73
C LYS A 249 0.84 29.70 3.30
N GLY A 250 2.09 29.50 2.88
CA GLY A 250 3.21 30.34 3.29
C GLY A 250 4.06 29.77 4.43
N ASP A 251 3.81 28.52 4.87
CA ASP A 251 4.63 27.81 5.88
C ASP A 251 6.13 27.71 5.49
N TYR A 252 6.48 28.00 4.23
CA TYR A 252 7.84 27.88 3.69
C TYR A 252 8.30 29.16 2.98
N ASN A 253 8.25 30.30 3.68
CA ASN A 253 8.85 31.58 3.24
C ASN A 253 8.47 31.98 1.80
N GLY A 254 7.19 31.90 1.45
CA GLY A 254 6.68 32.30 0.13
C GLY A 254 7.00 31.34 -1.02
N ALA A 255 7.46 30.12 -0.74
CA ALA A 255 7.60 29.08 -1.76
C ALA A 255 6.24 28.67 -2.33
N ARG A 256 6.18 28.47 -3.65
CA ARG A 256 4.97 27.99 -4.34
C ARG A 256 5.23 26.63 -4.97
N VAL A 257 4.24 25.75 -4.91
CA VAL A 257 4.27 24.48 -5.66
C VAL A 257 4.07 24.77 -7.14
N ILE A 258 5.01 24.32 -7.97
CA ILE A 258 5.01 24.53 -9.42
C ILE A 258 4.64 23.30 -10.22
N TYR A 259 4.79 22.12 -9.63
CA TYR A 259 4.43 20.84 -10.22
C TYR A 259 4.28 19.78 -9.13
N GLY A 260 3.54 18.72 -9.43
CA GLY A 260 3.41 17.56 -8.58
C GLY A 260 3.06 16.35 -9.43
N ASP A 261 3.75 15.24 -9.20
CA ASP A 261 3.51 13.97 -9.85
C ASP A 261 3.40 12.90 -8.76
N THR A 262 2.16 12.46 -8.52
CA THR A 262 1.77 11.32 -7.68
C THR A 262 2.31 11.27 -6.25
N ASP A 263 3.61 11.05 -6.05
CA ASP A 263 4.32 11.03 -4.78
C ASP A 263 5.31 12.19 -4.58
N SER A 264 5.50 13.03 -5.60
CA SER A 264 6.45 14.14 -5.59
C SER A 264 5.79 15.50 -5.76
N MET A 265 6.40 16.53 -5.17
CA MET A 265 6.03 17.93 -5.36
C MET A 265 7.27 18.78 -5.55
N PHE A 266 7.17 19.71 -6.49
CA PHE A 266 8.23 20.62 -6.89
C PHE A 266 7.85 22.00 -6.40
N ARG A 267 8.71 22.62 -5.60
CA ARG A 267 8.50 23.99 -5.12
C ARG A 267 9.61 24.90 -5.60
N ALA A 268 9.22 26.09 -6.04
CA ALA A 268 10.13 27.17 -6.39
C ALA A 268 9.96 28.33 -5.41
N ARG A 269 11.04 29.06 -5.20
CA ARG A 269 11.03 30.32 -4.45
C ARG A 269 11.64 31.39 -5.34
N THR A 270 10.89 32.43 -5.64
CA THR A 270 11.35 33.54 -6.44
C THR A 270 12.38 34.39 -5.68
N GLY A 271 13.47 34.78 -6.35
CA GLY A 271 14.41 35.81 -5.89
C GLY A 271 15.35 35.33 -4.78
N ARG A 272 16.17 34.31 -5.04
CA ARG A 272 17.19 33.83 -4.12
C ARG A 272 18.60 33.97 -4.69
#